data_AF-A0A661Y0I2-F1
#
_entry.id   AF-A0A661Y0I2-F1
#
_cell.length_a   1.000
_cell.length_b   1.000
_cell.length_c   1.000
_cell.angle_alpha   90.00
_cell.angle_beta   90.00
_cell.angle_gamma   90.00
#
_symmetry.space_group_name_H-M   'P 1'
#
loop_
_entity.id
_entity.type
_entity.pdbx_description
1 polymer ?
#
loop_
_entity_poly.entity_id
_entity_poly.type
_entity_poly.pdbx_seq_one_letter_code
_entity_poly.pdbx_strand_id
1 'polypeptide(L)'
;VTDDKSLEEPKDPDNSIIIDLYGLIGPEEQTNSLKDKYRAGNFGYGHAKQELFELIMDTFSNQRSEFNRYMADKGLMDEVLQKGAEKAAVVANETLLRVRDKLGYNYKS
;
A
#
# COMPACT_ATOMS: atom_id res chain seq x y z
N VAL A 1 -15.68 -3.56 -11.20
CA VAL A 1 -16.65 -4.42 -11.92
C VAL A 1 -16.29 -4.38 -13.40
N THR A 2 -16.41 -5.48 -14.14
CA THR A 2 -16.12 -5.55 -15.59
C THR A 2 -17.41 -5.87 -16.34
N ASP A 3 -17.61 -5.34 -17.55
CA ASP A 3 -18.78 -5.62 -18.39
C ASP A 3 -18.66 -6.95 -19.15
N ASP A 4 -19.71 -7.35 -19.88
CA ASP A 4 -19.82 -8.63 -20.62
C ASP A 4 -19.39 -8.51 -22.11
N LYS A 5 -18.54 -7.55 -22.46
CA LYS A 5 -18.03 -7.42 -23.84
C LYS A 5 -17.14 -8.61 -24.23
N SER A 6 -17.27 -9.07 -25.48
CA SER A 6 -16.44 -10.13 -26.05
C SER A 6 -14.96 -9.73 -26.12
N LEU A 7 -14.06 -10.67 -26.36
CA LEU A 7 -12.61 -10.39 -26.39
C LEU A 7 -12.25 -9.37 -27.49
N GLU A 8 -12.88 -9.50 -28.64
CA GLU A 8 -12.65 -8.74 -29.87
C GLU A 8 -13.16 -7.30 -29.73
N GLU A 9 -14.23 -7.09 -28.97
CA GLU A 9 -14.86 -5.78 -28.82
C GLU A 9 -13.96 -4.77 -28.07
N PRO A 10 -13.83 -3.52 -28.55
CA PRO A 10 -13.18 -2.45 -27.81
C PRO A 10 -13.80 -2.24 -26.42
N LYS A 11 -12.93 -2.08 -25.43
CA LYS A 11 -13.30 -1.78 -24.04
C LYS A 11 -13.23 -0.28 -23.79
N ASP A 12 -14.01 0.19 -22.82
CA ASP A 12 -13.99 1.60 -22.41
C ASP A 12 -12.96 1.79 -21.28
N PRO A 13 -11.83 2.48 -21.54
CA PRO A 13 -10.82 2.72 -20.51
C PRO A 13 -11.28 3.71 -19.43
N ASP A 14 -12.22 4.61 -19.74
CA ASP A 14 -12.65 5.67 -18.82
C ASP A 14 -13.69 5.15 -17.81
N ASN A 15 -14.21 3.93 -18.03
CA ASN A 15 -15.11 3.22 -17.12
C ASN A 15 -14.51 1.88 -16.67
N SER A 16 -13.21 1.85 -16.35
CA SER A 16 -12.48 0.64 -15.98
C SER A 16 -11.72 0.80 -14.67
N ILE A 17 -12.19 0.08 -13.64
CA ILE A 17 -11.49 0.00 -12.34
C ILE A 17 -10.05 -0.53 -12.49
N ILE A 18 -9.78 -1.34 -13.52
CA ILE A 18 -8.44 -1.86 -13.77
C ILE A 18 -7.52 -0.72 -14.21
N ILE A 19 -8.00 0.17 -15.09
CA ILE A 19 -7.25 1.34 -15.54
C ILE A 19 -7.04 2.32 -14.38
N ASP A 20 -8.06 2.54 -13.55
CA ASP A 20 -7.96 3.40 -12.36
C ASP A 20 -6.87 2.89 -11.40
N LEU A 21 -6.92 1.59 -11.06
CA LEU A 21 -5.92 0.97 -10.18
C LEU A 21 -4.53 0.97 -10.79
N TYR A 22 -4.41 0.71 -12.10
CA TYR A 22 -3.15 0.74 -12.81
C TYR A 22 -2.52 2.14 -12.77
N GLY A 23 -3.32 3.18 -13.03
CA GLY A 23 -2.87 4.58 -13.00
C GLY A 23 -2.48 5.11 -11.62
N LEU A 24 -2.97 4.50 -10.54
CA LEU A 24 -2.57 4.87 -9.17
C LEU A 24 -1.16 4.39 -8.79
N ILE A 25 -0.70 3.29 -9.39
CA ILE A 25 0.51 2.59 -8.93
C ILE A 25 1.57 2.42 -10.02
N GLY A 26 1.21 2.63 -11.29
CA GLY A 26 2.06 2.45 -12.45
C GLY A 26 2.47 3.77 -13.11
N PRO A 27 3.47 3.72 -13.99
CA PRO A 27 3.84 4.87 -14.82
C PRO A 27 2.68 5.31 -15.73
N GLU A 28 2.61 6.62 -16.00
CA GLU A 28 1.60 7.19 -16.90
C GLU A 28 1.69 6.58 -18.31
N GLU A 29 2.90 6.33 -18.81
CA GLU A 29 3.14 5.70 -20.12
C GLU A 29 2.52 4.31 -20.21
N GLN A 30 2.73 3.46 -19.19
CA GLN A 30 2.16 2.12 -19.16
C GLN A 30 0.64 2.16 -19.03
N THR A 31 0.10 3.13 -18.28
CA THR A 31 -1.34 3.36 -18.17
C THR A 31 -1.94 3.72 -19.52
N ASN A 32 -1.31 4.65 -20.25
CA ASN A 32 -1.75 5.04 -21.60
C ASN A 32 -1.66 3.86 -22.58
N SER A 33 -0.59 3.06 -22.52
CA SER A 33 -0.47 1.84 -23.31
C SER A 33 -1.63 0.87 -23.05
N LEU A 34 -2.01 0.66 -21.77
CA LEU A 34 -3.13 -0.20 -21.42
C LEU A 34 -4.47 0.35 -21.92
N LYS A 35 -4.68 1.68 -21.86
CA LYS A 35 -5.86 2.34 -22.45
C LYS A 35 -5.94 2.14 -23.96
N ASP A 36 -4.80 2.19 -24.66
CA ASP A 36 -4.76 1.98 -26.10
C ASP A 36 -5.06 0.53 -26.47
N LYS A 37 -4.58 -0.46 -25.70
CA LYS A 37 -4.96 -1.87 -25.83
C LYS A 37 -6.47 -2.08 -25.65
N TYR A 38 -7.08 -1.40 -24.68
CA TYR A 38 -8.53 -1.42 -24.47
C TYR A 38 -9.29 -0.92 -25.70
N ARG A 39 -8.87 0.21 -26.26
CA ARG A 39 -9.50 0.83 -27.45
C ARG A 39 -9.30 0.02 -28.73
N ALA A 40 -8.19 -0.71 -28.84
CA ALA A 40 -7.87 -1.51 -30.03
C ALA A 40 -8.75 -2.77 -30.18
N GLY A 41 -9.38 -3.26 -29.10
CA GLY A 41 -10.07 -4.55 -29.11
C GLY A 41 -9.08 -5.73 -29.13
N ASN A 42 -9.59 -6.95 -29.22
CA ASN A 42 -8.82 -8.21 -29.04
C ASN A 42 -8.03 -8.28 -27.71
N PHE A 43 -8.42 -7.44 -26.76
CA PHE A 43 -7.82 -7.34 -25.43
C PHE A 43 -8.93 -7.43 -24.40
N GLY A 44 -8.89 -8.51 -23.63
CA GLY A 44 -9.93 -8.83 -22.66
C GLY A 44 -9.56 -8.42 -21.26
N TYR A 45 -10.55 -8.41 -20.36
CA TYR A 45 -10.35 -8.13 -18.94
C TYR A 45 -9.38 -9.11 -18.25
N GLY A 46 -9.26 -10.34 -18.75
CA GLY A 46 -8.26 -11.29 -18.27
C GLY A 46 -6.83 -10.80 -18.49
N HIS A 47 -6.52 -10.33 -19.70
CA HIS A 47 -5.21 -9.75 -20.03
C HIS A 47 -4.95 -8.49 -19.19
N ALA A 48 -5.94 -7.62 -19.06
CA ALA A 48 -5.83 -6.41 -18.25
C ALA A 48 -5.55 -6.70 -16.77
N LYS A 49 -6.23 -7.69 -16.18
CA LYS A 49 -5.99 -8.14 -14.81
C LYS A 49 -4.60 -8.75 -14.64
N GLN A 50 -4.12 -9.48 -15.66
CA GLN A 50 -2.77 -10.04 -15.64
C GLN A 50 -1.71 -8.93 -15.65
N GLU A 51 -1.83 -7.93 -16.52
CA GLU A 51 -0.90 -6.79 -16.55
C GLU A 51 -0.93 -5.99 -15.24
N LEU A 52 -2.11 -5.79 -14.65
CA LEU A 52 -2.23 -5.16 -13.33
C LEU A 52 -1.56 -6.01 -12.23
N PHE A 53 -1.74 -7.33 -12.27
CA PHE A 53 -1.11 -8.24 -11.30
C PHE A 53 0.42 -8.16 -11.38
N GLU A 54 0.97 -8.21 -12.60
CA GLU A 54 2.41 -8.10 -12.83
C GLU A 54 2.96 -6.76 -12.33
N LEU A 55 2.26 -5.67 -12.63
CA LEU A 55 2.61 -4.34 -12.12
C LEU A 55 2.63 -4.30 -10.58
N ILE A 56 1.59 -4.83 -9.91
CA ILE A 56 1.54 -4.88 -8.45
C ILE A 56 2.73 -5.66 -7.88
N MET A 57 3.06 -6.81 -8.50
CA MET A 57 4.15 -7.66 -8.05
C MET A 57 5.52 -7.00 -8.20
N ASP A 58 5.73 -6.27 -9.29
CA ASP A 58 6.97 -5.53 -9.54
C ASP A 58 7.09 -4.29 -8.65
N THR A 59 6.09 -3.41 -8.68
CA THR A 59 6.07 -2.14 -7.92
C THR A 59 6.26 -2.36 -6.42
N PHE A 60 5.67 -3.42 -5.87
CA PHE A 60 5.73 -3.71 -4.43
C PHE A 60 6.68 -4.86 -4.07
N SER A 61 7.56 -5.28 -4.97
CA SER A 61 8.49 -6.40 -4.77
C SER A 61 9.30 -6.25 -3.47
N ASN A 62 9.90 -5.08 -3.25
CA ASN A 62 10.71 -4.78 -2.06
C ASN A 62 9.87 -4.78 -0.78
N GLN A 63 8.73 -4.09 -0.78
CA GLN A 63 7.85 -3.97 0.39
C GLN A 63 7.29 -5.34 0.79
N ARG A 64 6.94 -6.18 -0.19
CA ARG A 64 6.50 -7.56 0.05
C ARG A 64 7.61 -8.41 0.64
N SER A 65 8.84 -8.27 0.14
CA SER A 65 10.02 -8.96 0.68
C SER A 65 10.29 -8.56 2.13
N GLU A 66 10.29 -7.26 2.42
CA GLU A 66 10.49 -6.73 3.77
C GLU A 66 9.36 -7.16 4.73
N PHE A 67 8.10 -7.10 4.28
CA PHE A 67 6.97 -7.60 5.05
C PHE A 67 7.17 -9.07 5.41
N ASN A 68 7.52 -9.91 4.43
CA ASN A 68 7.77 -11.33 4.66
C ASN A 68 8.95 -11.55 5.61
N ARG A 69 10.02 -10.75 5.51
CA ARG A 69 11.18 -10.78 6.42
C ARG A 69 10.77 -10.54 7.86
N TYR A 70 9.99 -9.50 8.14
CA TYR A 70 9.50 -9.21 9.48
C TYR A 70 8.46 -10.21 9.99
N MET A 71 7.64 -10.79 9.11
CA MET A 71 6.67 -11.81 9.52
C MET A 71 7.32 -13.17 9.80
N ALA A 72 8.42 -13.49 9.12
CA ALA A 72 9.21 -14.69 9.34
C ALA A 72 10.05 -14.61 10.62
N ASP A 73 10.48 -13.40 11.01
CA ASP A 73 11.23 -13.14 12.24
C ASP A 73 10.54 -12.09 13.10
N LYS A 74 9.74 -12.56 14.06
CA LYS A 74 9.05 -11.69 15.02
C LYS A 74 10.01 -11.00 16.00
N GLY A 75 11.18 -11.57 16.28
CA GLY A 75 12.16 -10.96 17.17
C GLY A 75 12.70 -9.65 16.56
N LEU A 76 13.00 -9.68 15.27
CA LEU A 76 13.35 -8.48 14.53
C LEU A 76 12.23 -7.42 14.56
N MET A 77 10.97 -7.83 14.42
CA MET A 77 9.83 -6.92 14.54
C MET A 77 9.77 -6.28 15.94
N ASP A 78 9.89 -7.10 16.99
CA ASP A 78 9.86 -6.64 18.39
C ASP A 78 11.00 -5.67 18.69
N GLU A 79 12.20 -5.89 18.16
CA GLU A 79 13.33 -4.96 18.29
C GLU A 79 13.02 -3.57 17.69
N VAL A 80 12.40 -3.54 16.50
CA VAL A 80 12.03 -2.27 15.85
C VAL A 80 10.94 -1.56 16.65
N LEU A 81 9.93 -2.30 17.13
CA LEU A 81 8.85 -1.77 17.95
C LEU A 81 9.39 -1.22 19.28
N GLN A 82 10.28 -1.95 19.94
CA GLN A 82 10.90 -1.56 21.21
C GLN A 82 11.68 -0.24 21.07
N LYS A 83 12.46 -0.09 20.00
CA LYS A 83 13.17 1.18 19.70
C LYS A 83 12.20 2.35 19.52
N GLY A 84 11.04 2.12 18.90
CA GLY A 84 9.98 3.11 18.77
C GLY A 84 9.36 3.46 20.13
N ALA A 85 9.07 2.45 20.94
CA ALA A 85 8.50 2.60 22.28
C ALA A 85 9.43 3.40 23.21
N GLU A 86 10.73 3.12 23.19
CA GLU A 86 11.73 3.86 23.99
C GLU A 86 11.76 5.35 23.64
N LYS A 87 11.73 5.69 22.34
CA LYS A 87 11.67 7.09 21.89
C LYS A 87 10.37 7.77 22.30
N ALA A 88 9.24 7.08 22.15
CA ALA A 88 7.94 7.59 22.55
C ALA A 88 7.84 7.78 24.07
N ALA A 89 8.44 6.87 24.85
CA ALA A 89 8.42 6.89 26.31
C ALA A 89 9.08 8.16 26.87
N VAL A 90 10.13 8.68 26.25
CA VAL A 90 10.77 9.95 26.68
C VAL A 90 9.74 11.09 26.69
N VAL A 91 9.06 11.31 25.56
CA VAL A 91 8.07 12.39 25.41
C VAL A 91 6.85 12.15 26.31
N ALA A 92 6.40 10.90 26.41
CA ALA A 92 5.27 10.52 27.25
C ALA A 92 5.57 10.77 28.74
N ASN A 93 6.76 10.38 29.20
CA ASN A 93 7.18 10.56 30.59
C ASN A 93 7.33 12.05 30.95
N GLU A 94 7.93 12.87 30.08
CA GLU A 94 7.98 14.32 30.29
C GLU A 94 6.59 14.94 30.42
N THR A 95 5.67 14.50 29.56
CA THR A 95 4.28 14.97 29.59
C THR A 95 3.58 14.52 30.87
N LEU A 96 3.73 13.26 31.25
CA LEU A 96 3.18 12.72 32.49
C LEU A 96 3.74 13.42 33.72
N LEU A 97 5.03 13.76 33.76
CA LEU A 97 5.64 14.51 34.85
C LEU A 97 4.98 15.88 35.04
N ARG A 98 4.74 16.62 33.95
CA ARG A 98 4.03 17.91 34.00
C ARG A 98 2.60 17.75 34.50
N VAL A 99 1.89 16.72 34.03
CA VAL A 99 0.51 16.43 34.49
C VAL A 99 0.49 16.09 35.98
N ARG A 100 1.40 15.22 36.43
CA ARG A 100 1.51 14.81 37.84
C ARG A 100 1.88 15.99 38.74
N ASP A 101 2.71 16.91 38.26
CA ASP A 101 3.04 18.15 38.98
C ASP A 101 1.79 19.00 39.23
N LYS A 102 1.01 19.26 38.17
CA LYS A 102 -0.21 20.07 38.25
C LYS A 102 -1.33 19.43 39.06
N LEU A 103 -1.37 18.10 39.14
CA LEU A 103 -2.38 17.37 39.90
C LEU A 103 -1.93 17.01 41.32
N GLY A 104 -0.72 17.39 41.74
CA GLY A 104 -0.22 17.12 43.08
C GLY A 104 0.18 15.65 43.31
N TYR A 105 0.46 14.88 42.25
CA TYR A 105 0.91 13.49 42.32
C TYR A 105 2.45 13.34 42.35
N ASN A 106 3.18 14.44 42.60
CA ASN A 106 4.65 14.50 42.67
C ASN A 106 5.21 14.63 44.10
N TYR A 107 4.42 14.42 45.16
CA TYR A 107 4.94 14.45 46.53
C TYR A 107 5.80 13.22 46.83
N LYS A 108 7.02 13.48 47.32
CA LYS A 108 7.88 12.48 47.98
C LYS A 108 7.22 12.05 49.30
N SER A 109 7.16 10.74 49.55
CA SER A 109 7.46 10.19 50.88
C SER A 109 8.94 9.87 50.94
#